data_AF-A0A7Y0N1S2-F1
#
_entry.id   AF-A0A7Y0N1S2-F1
#
_cell.length_a   1.000
_cell.length_b   1.000
_cell.length_c   1.000
_cell.angle_alpha   90.00
_cell.angle_beta   90.00
_cell.angle_gamma   90.00
#
_symmetry.space_group_name_H-M   'P 1'
#
loop_
_entity.id
_entity.type
_entity.pdbx_description
1 polymer ?
#
loop_
_entity_poly.entity_id
_entity_poly.type
_entity_poly.pdbx_seq_one_letter_code
_entity_poly.pdbx_strand_id
1 'polypeptide(L)'
;DKQISGGTAVELTKAGDLSDGLKSRFRHLASLQAAGIDVDDATLRTILKSQIVMVAYNANGDVISATEVQKPGVLDAVFADSKAGNAISQELGAIVEGGAATFKLWAPTAQDVALIIYDENLKEETTVAMKEDSATGIWVSEAQSNVVNKYYRYQVKVYHPTTGVIETR
;
A
#
# COMPACT_ATOMS: atom_id res chain seq x y z
N ASP A 1 15.94 -15.34 24.22
CA ASP A 1 16.77 -15.28 22.99
C ASP A 1 16.29 -14.17 22.08
N LYS A 2 17.21 -13.38 21.52
CA LYS A 2 16.89 -12.27 20.61
C LYS A 2 16.72 -12.80 19.18
N GLN A 3 15.71 -13.64 18.97
CA GLN A 3 15.43 -14.23 17.67
C GLN A 3 14.19 -13.57 17.05
N ILE A 4 14.27 -13.29 15.75
CA ILE A 4 13.10 -12.96 14.95
C ILE A 4 12.50 -14.27 14.45
N SER A 5 11.21 -14.44 14.66
CA SER A 5 10.47 -15.62 14.20
C SER A 5 9.29 -15.19 13.34
N GLY A 6 9.00 -15.97 12.31
CA GLY A 6 7.96 -15.67 11.33
C GLY A 6 8.44 -14.72 10.23
N GLY A 7 7.66 -14.67 9.15
CA GLY A 7 7.96 -13.87 7.96
C GLY A 7 9.03 -14.48 7.05
N THR A 8 9.35 -13.73 6.00
CA THR A 8 10.39 -14.07 5.01
C THR A 8 11.46 -13.00 5.07
N ALA A 9 12.72 -13.40 5.26
CA ALA A 9 13.84 -12.48 5.29
C ALA A 9 14.23 -12.06 3.87
N VAL A 10 14.49 -10.77 3.70
CA VAL A 10 15.14 -10.20 2.51
C VAL A 10 16.41 -9.50 2.98
N GLU A 11 17.55 -9.90 2.43
CA GLU A 11 18.84 -9.31 2.77
C GLU A 11 18.94 -7.90 2.18
N LEU A 12 19.48 -6.97 2.96
CA LEU A 12 19.74 -5.60 2.53
C LEU A 12 21.23 -5.40 2.31
N THR A 13 21.57 -4.67 1.25
CA THR A 13 22.95 -4.27 0.98
C THR A 13 23.24 -2.91 1.60
N LYS A 14 24.49 -2.65 2.00
CA LYS A 14 24.91 -1.31 2.44
C LYS A 14 25.07 -0.43 1.20
N ALA A 15 24.32 0.66 1.12
CA ALA A 15 24.35 1.58 -0.02
C ALA A 15 25.06 2.91 0.28
N GLY A 16 25.51 3.13 1.52
CA GLY A 16 26.24 4.35 1.90
C GLY A 16 25.30 5.53 2.10
N ASP A 17 25.58 6.67 1.47
CA ASP A 17 24.74 7.86 1.60
C ASP A 17 23.50 7.80 0.68
N LEU A 18 22.43 8.51 1.08
CA LEU A 18 21.30 8.77 0.20
C LEU A 18 21.74 9.54 -1.06
N SER A 19 21.09 9.25 -2.20
CA SER A 19 21.28 10.02 -3.43
C SER A 19 20.81 11.48 -3.26
N ASP A 20 21.35 12.39 -4.07
CA ASP A 20 20.99 13.82 -3.99
C ASP A 20 19.49 14.07 -4.20
N GLY A 21 18.85 13.28 -5.07
CA GLY A 21 17.41 13.32 -5.28
C GLY A 21 16.63 12.96 -4.00
N LEU A 22 17.04 11.91 -3.30
CA LEU A 22 16.42 11.50 -2.04
C LEU A 22 16.71 12.50 -0.91
N LYS A 23 17.93 13.05 -0.83
CA LYS A 23 18.28 14.10 0.13
C LYS A 23 17.45 15.37 -0.08
N SER A 24 17.20 15.76 -1.33
CA SER A 24 16.37 16.92 -1.66
C SER A 24 14.89 16.72 -1.31
N ARG A 25 14.35 15.52 -1.61
CA ARG A 25 12.95 15.18 -1.34
C ARG A 25 12.68 14.97 0.15
N PHE A 26 13.59 14.28 0.84
CA PHE A 26 13.47 13.92 2.26
C PHE A 26 14.59 14.59 3.07
N ARG A 27 14.65 15.92 3.08
CA ARG A 27 15.72 16.70 3.75
C ARG A 27 15.92 16.34 5.22
N HIS A 28 14.84 15.97 5.91
CA HIS A 28 14.88 15.57 7.32
C HIS A 28 15.53 14.20 7.55
N LEU A 29 15.74 13.40 6.49
CA LEU A 29 16.43 12.11 6.51
C LEU A 29 17.82 12.17 5.85
N ALA A 30 18.26 13.33 5.37
CA ALA A 30 19.44 13.45 4.50
C ALA A 30 20.77 13.01 5.15
N SER A 31 20.83 12.96 6.48
CA SER A 31 21.98 12.49 7.26
C SER A 31 21.97 10.98 7.52
N LEU A 32 20.90 10.27 7.16
CA LEU A 32 20.80 8.82 7.34
C LEU A 32 21.59 8.06 6.26
N GLN A 33 22.02 6.86 6.62
CA GLN A 33 22.63 5.91 5.69
C GLN A 33 21.54 5.13 4.94
N ALA A 34 21.80 4.86 3.67
CA ALA A 34 20.98 4.07 2.78
C ALA A 34 21.33 2.58 2.88
N ALA A 35 20.29 1.76 2.79
CA ALA A 35 20.39 0.34 2.51
C ALA A 35 19.69 0.05 1.18
N GLY A 36 20.28 -0.81 0.37
CA GLY A 36 19.71 -1.31 -0.87
C GLY A 36 18.91 -2.58 -0.64
N ILE A 37 17.86 -2.76 -1.44
CA ILE A 37 17.08 -3.99 -1.55
C ILE A 37 17.06 -4.38 -3.02
N ASP A 38 17.29 -5.66 -3.32
CA ASP A 38 17.29 -6.20 -4.67
C ASP A 38 16.24 -7.31 -4.77
N VAL A 39 15.06 -6.94 -5.25
CA VAL A 39 13.91 -7.82 -5.46
C VAL A 39 13.19 -7.39 -6.73
N ASP A 40 12.50 -8.32 -7.37
CA ASP A 40 11.65 -7.97 -8.50
C ASP A 40 10.42 -7.13 -8.09
N ASP A 41 9.80 -6.49 -9.08
CA ASP A 41 8.66 -5.59 -8.86
C ASP A 41 7.46 -6.29 -8.19
N ALA A 42 7.22 -7.56 -8.53
CA ALA A 42 6.11 -8.33 -7.97
C ALA A 42 6.32 -8.61 -6.48
N THR A 43 7.55 -8.96 -6.11
CA THR A 43 8.00 -9.19 -4.73
C THR A 43 7.96 -7.90 -3.94
N LEU A 44 8.44 -6.78 -4.52
CA LEU A 44 8.37 -5.47 -3.88
C LEU A 44 6.91 -5.10 -3.53
N ARG A 45 5.97 -5.27 -4.46
CA ARG A 45 4.55 -4.99 -4.22
C ARG A 45 3.96 -5.88 -3.12
N THR A 46 4.38 -7.15 -3.08
CA THR A 46 3.98 -8.08 -1.99
C THR A 46 4.52 -7.64 -0.63
N ILE A 47 5.79 -7.20 -0.57
CA ILE A 47 6.41 -6.66 0.65
C ILE A 47 5.64 -5.43 1.14
N LEU A 48 5.27 -4.51 0.25
CA LEU A 48 4.57 -3.27 0.61
C LEU A 48 3.19 -3.50 1.24
N LYS A 49 2.53 -4.63 0.95
CA LYS A 49 1.25 -5.06 1.56
C LYS A 49 1.38 -5.84 2.87
N SER A 50 2.61 -6.15 3.27
CA SER A 50 2.91 -6.97 4.44
C SER A 50 3.31 -6.12 5.66
N GLN A 51 3.39 -6.75 6.83
CA GLN A 51 4.16 -6.22 7.95
C GLN A 51 5.65 -6.22 7.54
N ILE A 52 6.35 -5.11 7.77
CA ILE A 52 7.78 -4.97 7.44
C ILE A 52 8.52 -4.55 8.70
N VAL A 53 9.53 -5.34 9.06
CA VAL A 53 10.47 -5.03 10.15
C VAL A 53 11.88 -5.06 9.58
N MET A 54 12.62 -3.97 9.78
CA MET A 54 14.05 -3.93 9.50
C MET A 54 14.80 -4.40 10.75
N VAL A 55 15.69 -5.36 10.57
CA VAL A 55 16.42 -6.01 11.67
C VAL A 55 17.92 -5.88 11.42
N ALA A 56 18.64 -5.42 12.45
CA ALA A 56 20.09 -5.35 12.44
C ALA A 56 20.67 -6.52 13.26
N TYR A 57 21.69 -7.17 12.70
CA TYR A 57 22.41 -8.28 13.32
C TYR A 57 23.88 -7.91 13.58
N ASN A 58 24.47 -8.45 14.64
CA ASN A 58 25.92 -8.40 14.84
C ASN A 58 26.64 -9.51 14.04
N ALA A 59 27.98 -9.55 14.13
CA ALA A 59 28.80 -10.56 13.45
C ALA A 59 28.57 -12.00 13.94
N ASN A 60 27.97 -12.18 15.12
CA ASN A 60 27.63 -13.50 15.67
C ASN A 60 26.22 -13.96 15.27
N GLY A 61 25.46 -13.13 14.54
CA GLY A 61 24.08 -13.41 14.16
C GLY A 61 23.03 -13.05 15.22
N ASP A 62 23.41 -12.34 16.28
CA ASP A 62 22.43 -11.86 17.28
C ASP A 62 21.75 -10.57 16.81
N VAL A 63 20.44 -10.47 17.05
CA VAL A 63 19.69 -9.24 16.82
C VAL A 63 20.19 -8.14 17.77
N ILE A 64 20.59 -7.01 17.21
CA ILE A 64 21.00 -5.82 17.97
C ILE A 64 19.95 -4.72 17.98
N SER A 65 19.11 -4.64 16.94
CA SER A 65 18.02 -3.67 16.85
C SER A 65 16.97 -4.16 15.85
N ALA A 66 15.72 -3.73 16.04
CA ALA A 66 14.63 -3.94 15.10
C ALA A 66 13.70 -2.73 15.12
N THR A 67 13.17 -2.35 13.96
CA THR A 67 12.20 -1.26 13.81
C THR A 67 11.22 -1.56 12.68
N GLU A 68 10.02 -1.01 12.77
CA GLU A 68 9.11 -0.96 11.63
C GLU A 68 9.63 0.01 10.55
N VAL A 69 9.12 -0.15 9.32
CA VAL A 69 9.52 0.64 8.16
C VAL A 69 8.40 1.62 7.75
N GLN A 70 8.75 2.89 7.61
CA GLN A 70 7.86 3.91 7.07
C GLN A 70 7.84 3.84 5.54
N LYS A 71 6.65 3.64 4.96
CA LYS A 71 6.46 3.37 3.53
C LYS A 71 6.11 4.57 2.61
N PRO A 72 5.69 5.77 3.08
CA PRO A 72 5.16 6.81 2.16
C PRO A 72 6.04 7.12 0.94
N GLY A 73 7.35 7.28 1.13
CA GLY A 73 8.26 7.62 0.03
C GLY A 73 8.34 6.57 -1.08
N VAL A 74 8.30 5.29 -0.73
CA VAL A 74 8.31 4.18 -1.70
C VAL A 74 6.94 3.97 -2.33
N LEU A 75 5.85 4.20 -1.58
CA LEU A 75 4.50 4.14 -2.16
C LEU A 75 4.34 5.16 -3.28
N ASP A 76 4.80 6.39 -3.06
CA ASP A 76 4.81 7.40 -4.11
C ASP A 76 5.68 6.99 -5.31
N ALA A 77 6.91 6.50 -5.07
CA ALA A 77 7.85 6.15 -6.13
C ALA A 77 7.37 4.97 -7.00
N VAL A 78 6.69 3.99 -6.40
CA VAL A 78 6.24 2.77 -7.09
C VAL A 78 4.88 2.96 -7.75
N PHE A 79 3.94 3.61 -7.06
CA PHE A 79 2.54 3.64 -7.46
C PHE A 79 2.09 5.01 -8.00
N ALA A 80 2.58 6.12 -7.43
CA ALA A 80 2.07 7.45 -7.76
C ALA A 80 2.86 8.19 -8.85
N ASP A 81 4.19 8.01 -8.90
CA ASP A 81 5.08 8.72 -9.80
C ASP A 81 4.68 8.53 -11.28
N SER A 82 4.69 9.62 -12.05
CA SER A 82 4.20 9.63 -13.43
C SER A 82 5.04 8.81 -14.40
N LYS A 83 6.28 8.48 -14.04
CA LYS A 83 7.17 7.58 -14.80
C LYS A 83 7.09 6.13 -14.33
N ALA A 84 6.33 5.86 -13.26
CA ALA A 84 6.08 4.53 -12.72
C ALA A 84 4.58 4.21 -12.80
N GLY A 85 3.94 3.88 -11.68
CA GLY A 85 2.51 3.54 -11.64
C GLY A 85 1.58 4.66 -12.12
N ASN A 86 1.98 5.92 -12.01
CA ASN A 86 1.21 7.09 -12.47
C ASN A 86 -0.22 7.18 -11.88
N ALA A 87 -0.41 6.73 -10.64
CA ALA A 87 -1.69 6.88 -9.94
C ALA A 87 -2.10 8.36 -9.77
N ILE A 88 -1.11 9.28 -9.73
CA ILE A 88 -1.35 10.71 -9.57
C ILE A 88 -2.20 11.33 -10.69
N SER A 89 -2.19 10.74 -11.89
CA SER A 89 -2.95 11.23 -13.03
C SER A 89 -4.29 10.50 -13.23
N GLN A 90 -4.65 9.58 -12.34
CA GLN A 90 -5.86 8.77 -12.47
C GLN A 90 -7.03 9.47 -11.79
N GLU A 91 -8.21 9.38 -12.42
CA GLU A 91 -9.46 9.78 -11.77
C GLU A 91 -9.83 8.77 -10.67
N LEU A 92 -10.29 9.28 -9.52
CA LEU A 92 -10.64 8.50 -8.33
C LEU A 92 -12.07 8.83 -7.86
N GLY A 93 -12.63 8.01 -6.99
CA GLY A 93 -13.97 8.18 -6.45
C GLY A 93 -15.04 7.43 -7.27
N ALA A 94 -16.29 7.89 -7.17
CA ALA A 94 -17.40 7.36 -7.95
C ALA A 94 -17.53 8.14 -9.26
N ILE A 95 -17.14 7.52 -10.37
CA ILE A 95 -17.17 8.10 -11.71
C ILE A 95 -18.51 7.74 -12.34
N VAL A 96 -19.41 8.71 -12.42
CA VAL A 96 -20.79 8.52 -12.86
C VAL A 96 -20.90 8.70 -14.38
N GLU A 97 -21.50 7.70 -15.03
CA GLU A 97 -21.81 7.71 -16.46
C GLU A 97 -23.29 7.33 -16.66
N GLY A 98 -24.13 8.35 -16.89
CA GLY A 98 -25.58 8.16 -16.99
C GLY A 98 -26.19 7.67 -15.68
N GLY A 99 -26.77 6.47 -15.70
CA GLY A 99 -27.36 5.81 -14.52
C GLY A 99 -26.41 4.85 -13.80
N ALA A 100 -25.16 4.73 -14.25
CA ALA A 100 -24.17 3.82 -13.69
C ALA A 100 -22.98 4.59 -13.09
N ALA A 101 -22.18 3.91 -12.26
CA ALA A 101 -20.92 4.45 -11.79
C ALA A 101 -19.83 3.37 -11.69
N THR A 102 -18.58 3.77 -11.98
CA THR A 102 -17.37 2.98 -11.69
C THR A 102 -16.68 3.58 -10.47
N PHE A 103 -16.35 2.75 -9.49
CA PHE A 103 -15.73 3.21 -8.25
C PHE A 103 -14.24 2.92 -8.27
N LYS A 104 -13.43 3.92 -7.88
CA LYS A 104 -11.98 3.83 -7.83
C LYS A 104 -11.44 4.32 -6.50
N LEU A 105 -10.56 3.53 -5.89
CA LEU A 105 -9.91 3.82 -4.61
C LEU A 105 -8.41 3.55 -4.69
N TRP A 106 -7.56 4.54 -4.38
CA TRP A 106 -6.13 4.30 -4.23
C TRP A 106 -5.85 3.66 -2.86
N ALA A 107 -5.47 2.39 -2.86
CA ALA A 107 -5.18 1.61 -1.66
C ALA A 107 -4.05 0.58 -1.92
N PRO A 108 -2.82 1.04 -2.21
CA PRO A 108 -1.73 0.20 -2.70
C PRO A 108 -1.21 -0.83 -1.68
N THR A 109 -1.49 -0.62 -0.39
CA THR A 109 -1.11 -1.54 0.69
C THR A 109 -2.24 -2.49 1.09
N ALA A 110 -3.45 -2.31 0.55
CA ALA A 110 -4.56 -3.20 0.82
C ALA A 110 -4.31 -4.59 0.21
N GLN A 111 -4.73 -5.61 0.94
CA GLN A 111 -4.74 -6.99 0.49
C GLN A 111 -6.03 -7.34 -0.23
N ASP A 112 -7.13 -6.65 0.10
CA ASP A 112 -8.43 -6.82 -0.52
C ASP A 112 -9.27 -5.54 -0.35
N VAL A 113 -10.13 -5.26 -1.32
CA VAL A 113 -11.10 -4.16 -1.26
C VAL A 113 -12.43 -4.62 -1.85
N ALA A 114 -13.51 -4.38 -1.11
CA ALA A 114 -14.87 -4.52 -1.60
C ALA A 114 -15.62 -3.18 -1.51
N LEU A 115 -16.48 -2.91 -2.47
CA LEU A 115 -17.43 -1.80 -2.45
C LEU A 115 -18.75 -2.30 -1.88
N ILE A 116 -19.22 -1.68 -0.80
CA ILE A 116 -20.53 -1.98 -0.20
C ILE A 116 -21.47 -0.83 -0.54
N ILE A 117 -22.58 -1.13 -1.22
CA ILE A 117 -23.62 -0.17 -1.61
C ILE A 117 -24.84 -0.38 -0.71
N TYR A 118 -25.44 0.73 -0.29
CA TYR A 118 -26.57 0.78 0.61
C TYR A 118 -27.73 1.55 0.00
N ASP A 119 -28.95 1.16 0.38
CA ASP A 119 -30.18 1.87 0.04
C ASP A 119 -30.36 3.16 0.87
N GLU A 120 -31.47 3.87 0.63
CA GLU A 120 -31.80 5.12 1.31
C GLU A 120 -31.98 5.00 2.84
N ASN A 121 -32.24 3.79 3.33
CA ASN A 121 -32.38 3.46 4.75
C ASN A 121 -31.06 2.95 5.36
N LEU A 122 -29.94 3.09 4.63
CA LEU A 122 -28.61 2.60 5.01
C LEU A 122 -28.55 1.08 5.20
N LYS A 123 -29.43 0.33 4.54
CA LYS A 123 -29.37 -1.13 4.50
C LYS A 123 -28.49 -1.55 3.33
N GLU A 124 -27.58 -2.50 3.59
CA GLU A 124 -26.73 -3.06 2.54
C GLU A 124 -27.60 -3.71 1.45
N GLU A 125 -27.35 -3.30 0.21
CA GLU A 125 -28.04 -3.80 -0.98
C GLU A 125 -27.14 -4.76 -1.76
N THR A 126 -25.87 -4.42 -1.90
CA THR A 126 -24.89 -5.26 -2.60
C THR A 126 -23.47 -5.01 -2.11
N THR A 127 -22.65 -6.04 -2.22
CA THR A 127 -21.21 -6.00 -2.00
C THR A 127 -20.49 -6.47 -3.27
N VAL A 128 -19.61 -5.62 -3.79
CA VAL A 128 -18.92 -5.79 -5.07
C VAL A 128 -17.43 -5.93 -4.81
N ALA A 129 -16.84 -7.07 -5.21
CA ALA A 129 -15.40 -7.24 -5.17
C ALA A 129 -14.73 -6.26 -6.14
N MET A 130 -13.71 -5.54 -5.67
CA MET A 130 -12.92 -4.64 -6.52
C MET A 130 -11.65 -5.34 -6.99
N LYS A 131 -11.17 -4.95 -8.16
CA LYS A 131 -9.93 -5.46 -8.74
C LYS A 131 -8.83 -4.40 -8.63
N GLU A 132 -7.68 -4.79 -8.11
CA GLU A 132 -6.50 -3.95 -8.10
C GLU A 132 -5.87 -3.87 -9.49
N ASP A 133 -5.54 -2.65 -9.92
CA ASP A 133 -4.50 -2.39 -10.91
C ASP A 133 -3.14 -2.40 -10.21
N SER A 134 -2.36 -3.45 -10.44
CA SER A 134 -1.09 -3.66 -9.76
C SER A 134 -0.05 -2.57 -10.02
N ALA A 135 -0.15 -1.82 -11.13
CA ALA A 135 0.80 -0.75 -11.45
C ALA A 135 0.56 0.48 -10.56
N THR A 136 -0.70 0.92 -10.47
CA THR A 136 -1.14 2.14 -9.76
C THR A 136 -1.50 1.89 -8.29
N GLY A 137 -1.81 0.65 -7.91
CA GLY A 137 -2.38 0.31 -6.59
C GLY A 137 -3.81 0.83 -6.40
N ILE A 138 -4.49 1.18 -7.50
CA ILE A 138 -5.89 1.59 -7.50
C ILE A 138 -6.77 0.36 -7.62
N TRP A 139 -7.75 0.27 -6.73
CA TRP A 139 -8.82 -0.73 -6.78
C TRP A 139 -9.98 -0.16 -7.59
N VAL A 140 -10.53 -0.96 -8.48
CA VAL A 140 -11.59 -0.56 -9.42
C VAL A 140 -12.74 -1.56 -9.36
N SER A 141 -13.98 -1.08 -9.26
CA SER A 141 -15.17 -1.92 -9.42
C SER A 141 -15.49 -2.12 -10.91
N GLU A 142 -16.25 -3.15 -11.25
CA GLU A 142 -17.02 -3.10 -12.51
C GLU A 142 -18.05 -1.95 -12.44
N ALA A 143 -18.53 -1.49 -13.59
CA ALA A 143 -19.57 -0.45 -13.64
C ALA A 143 -20.86 -0.97 -12.98
N GLN A 144 -21.34 -0.25 -11.96
CA GLN A 144 -22.55 -0.60 -11.22
C GLN A 144 -23.71 0.24 -11.71
N SER A 145 -24.83 -0.39 -12.07
CA SER A 145 -26.04 0.30 -12.54
C SER A 145 -26.97 0.69 -11.40
N ASN A 146 -27.77 1.75 -11.59
CA ASN A 146 -28.77 2.23 -10.63
C ASN A 146 -28.18 2.57 -9.25
N VAL A 147 -26.95 3.09 -9.22
CA VAL A 147 -26.23 3.45 -7.98
C VAL A 147 -26.16 4.95 -7.74
N VAL A 148 -26.64 5.76 -8.69
CA VAL A 148 -26.71 7.22 -8.53
C VAL A 148 -27.62 7.54 -7.33
N ASN A 149 -27.16 8.43 -6.46
CA ASN A 149 -27.82 8.81 -5.18
C ASN A 149 -27.89 7.72 -4.11
N LYS A 150 -27.21 6.57 -4.29
CA LYS A 150 -27.06 5.56 -3.21
C LYS A 150 -25.89 5.89 -2.30
N TYR A 151 -25.92 5.34 -1.10
CA TYR A 151 -24.81 5.41 -0.15
C TYR A 151 -23.84 4.27 -0.40
N TYR A 152 -22.55 4.47 -0.12
CA TYR A 152 -21.56 3.42 -0.23
C TYR A 152 -20.41 3.61 0.75
N ARG A 153 -19.71 2.51 1.02
CA ARG A 153 -18.41 2.50 1.71
C ARG A 153 -17.50 1.47 1.04
N TYR A 154 -16.20 1.62 1.27
CA TYR A 154 -15.23 0.58 0.93
C TYR A 154 -14.95 -0.24 2.18
N GLN A 155 -15.04 -1.56 2.05
CA GLN A 155 -14.45 -2.49 3.01
C GLN A 155 -13.02 -2.76 2.57
N VAL A 156 -12.05 -2.39 3.40
CA VAL A 156 -10.62 -2.50 3.09
C VAL A 156 -9.97 -3.48 4.05
N LYS A 157 -9.31 -4.50 3.50
CA LYS A 157 -8.46 -5.44 4.26
C LYS A 157 -7.01 -5.00 4.13
N VAL A 158 -6.38 -4.54 5.21
CA VAL A 158 -5.03 -3.92 5.17
C VAL A 158 -4.27 -4.12 6.48
N TYR A 159 -2.95 -4.29 6.40
CA TYR A 159 -2.09 -4.25 7.60
C TYR A 159 -2.04 -2.84 8.18
N HIS A 160 -2.36 -2.69 9.47
CA HIS A 160 -2.32 -1.41 10.16
C HIS A 160 -1.16 -1.38 11.17
N PRO A 161 -0.09 -0.58 10.95
CA PRO A 161 1.10 -0.59 11.80
C PRO A 161 0.80 -0.37 13.29
N THR A 162 -0.10 0.56 13.62
CA THR A 162 -0.45 0.85 15.02
C THR A 162 -1.12 -0.30 15.76
N THR A 163 -1.89 -1.15 15.07
CA THR A 163 -2.58 -2.28 15.71
C THR A 163 -1.81 -3.58 15.55
N GLY A 164 -0.83 -3.63 14.65
CA GLY A 164 0.02 -4.80 14.41
C GLY A 164 -0.72 -5.98 13.76
N VAL A 165 -1.92 -5.75 13.24
CA VAL A 165 -2.77 -6.80 12.64
C VAL A 165 -3.29 -6.36 11.27
N ILE A 166 -3.82 -7.33 10.52
CA ILE A 166 -4.61 -7.06 9.32
C ILE A 166 -6.01 -6.69 9.78
N GLU A 167 -6.39 -5.43 9.56
CA GLU A 167 -7.73 -4.92 9.82
C GLU A 167 -8.62 -5.16 8.60
N THR A 168 -9.91 -5.41 8.85
CA THR A 168 -10.97 -5.34 7.84
C THR A 168 -12.04 -4.37 8.35
N ARG A 169 -12.23 -3.25 7.65
CA ARG A 169 -13.13 -2.16 8.03
C ARG A 169 -13.82 -1.57 6.83
#